data_AF-A0A257RQ91-F1
#
_entry.id   AF-A0A257RQ91-F1
#
_cell.length_a   1.000
_cell.length_b   1.000
_cell.length_c   1.000
_cell.angle_alpha   90.00
_cell.angle_beta   90.00
_cell.angle_gamma   90.00
#
_symmetry.space_group_name_H-M   'P 1'
#
loop_
_entity.id
_entity.type
_entity.pdbx_description
1 polymer ?
#
loop_
_entity_poly.entity_id
_entity_poly.type
_entity_poly.pdbx_seq_one_letter_code
_entity_poly.pdbx_strand_id
1 'polypeptide(L)'
;MDPIFIANIVALLFSFFVVGAILGAVFSKPETRKTLLTETARRLRVLMFGWEFPPFNSGGLGVACHGLVRALSGKNLDITFVMPKRLPDAVPYAKMVSAEIEKITGSSVSYSV
;
A
#
# COMPACT_ATOMS: atom_id res chain seq x y z
N MET A 1 -46.38 -40.65 -10.73
CA MET A 1 -45.45 -39.54 -10.46
C MET A 1 -45.90 -38.37 -11.30
N ASP A 2 -46.33 -37.29 -10.68
CA ASP A 2 -46.88 -36.15 -11.42
C ASP A 2 -45.78 -35.42 -12.20
N PRO A 3 -45.99 -35.09 -13.48
CA PRO A 3 -44.98 -34.41 -14.30
C PRO A 3 -44.57 -33.04 -13.73
N ILE A 4 -45.46 -32.40 -12.97
CA ILE A 4 -45.20 -31.14 -12.25
C ILE A 4 -44.20 -31.34 -11.10
N PHE A 5 -44.28 -32.49 -10.40
CA PHE A 5 -43.36 -32.84 -9.32
C PHE A 5 -41.94 -33.05 -9.85
N ILE A 6 -41.81 -33.70 -11.01
CA ILE A 6 -40.53 -33.92 -11.68
C ILE A 6 -39.94 -32.58 -12.15
N ALA A 7 -40.74 -31.69 -12.74
CA ALA A 7 -40.29 -30.38 -13.19
C ALA A 7 -39.74 -29.51 -12.04
N ASN A 8 -40.39 -29.52 -10.88
CA ASN A 8 -39.93 -28.76 -9.71
C ASN A 8 -38.61 -29.28 -9.15
N ILE A 9 -38.40 -30.60 -9.11
CA ILE A 9 -37.13 -31.20 -8.67
C ILE A 9 -35.99 -30.81 -9.62
N VAL A 10 -36.21 -30.90 -10.93
CA VAL A 10 -35.20 -30.54 -11.93
C VAL A 10 -34.85 -29.05 -11.86
N ALA A 11 -35.85 -28.18 -11.67
CA ALA A 11 -35.63 -26.74 -11.50
C ALA A 11 -34.82 -26.41 -10.23
N LEU A 12 -35.10 -27.12 -9.12
CA LEU A 12 -34.38 -26.95 -7.86
C LEU A 12 -32.90 -27.35 -8.02
N LEU A 13 -32.62 -28.49 -8.66
CA LEU A 13 -31.26 -28.97 -8.89
C LEU A 13 -30.47 -28.03 -9.81
N PHE A 14 -31.10 -27.46 -10.84
CA PHE A 14 -30.46 -26.51 -11.73
C PHE A 14 -30.12 -25.19 -11.02
N SER A 15 -31.00 -24.72 -10.12
CA SER A 15 -30.77 -23.53 -9.30
C SER A 15 -29.57 -23.72 -8.36
N PHE A 16 -29.48 -24.85 -7.66
CA PHE A 16 -28.33 -25.15 -6.80
C PHE A 16 -27.02 -25.27 -7.59
N PHE A 17 -27.05 -25.85 -8.80
CA PHE A 17 -25.87 -25.94 -9.66
C PHE A 17 -25.40 -24.56 -10.14
N VAL A 18 -26.32 -23.70 -10.57
CA VAL A 18 -26.01 -22.34 -11.02
C VAL A 18 -25.45 -21.49 -9.87
N VAL A 19 -26.06 -21.55 -8.68
CA VAL A 19 -25.57 -20.82 -7.49
C VAL A 19 -24.20 -21.34 -7.07
N GLY A 20 -23.98 -22.66 -7.06
CA GLY A 20 -22.68 -23.26 -6.75
C GLY A 20 -21.59 -22.88 -7.74
N ALA A 21 -21.92 -22.82 -9.05
CA ALA A 21 -21.00 -22.40 -10.09
C ALA A 21 -20.63 -20.91 -9.98
N ILE A 22 -21.60 -20.03 -9.70
CA ILE A 22 -21.34 -18.60 -9.51
C ILE A 22 -20.51 -18.35 -8.25
N LEU A 23 -20.85 -18.99 -7.12
CA LEU A 23 -20.09 -18.85 -5.87
C LEU A 23 -18.67 -19.40 -6.00
N GLY A 24 -18.53 -20.54 -6.70
CA GLY A 24 -17.24 -21.12 -7.07
C GLY A 24 -16.41 -20.17 -7.93
N ALA A 25 -17.01 -19.51 -8.94
CA ALA A 25 -16.29 -18.57 -9.80
C ALA A 25 -15.83 -17.30 -9.05
N VAL A 26 -16.64 -16.79 -8.11
CA VAL A 26 -16.25 -15.63 -7.27
C VAL A 26 -15.07 -15.94 -6.35
N PHE A 27 -14.93 -17.20 -5.91
CA PHE A 27 -13.84 -17.63 -5.01
C PHE A 27 -12.67 -18.34 -5.72
N SER A 28 -12.81 -18.74 -6.99
CA SER A 28 -11.80 -19.51 -7.73
C SER A 28 -10.71 -18.63 -8.34
N LYS A 29 -9.96 -17.95 -7.47
CA LYS A 29 -8.50 -17.78 -7.52
C LYS A 29 -8.09 -16.63 -6.60
N PRO A 30 -7.48 -16.90 -5.43
CA PRO A 30 -6.44 -16.01 -4.98
C PRO A 30 -5.31 -16.14 -6.01
N GLU A 31 -5.13 -15.10 -6.82
CA GLU A 31 -4.01 -14.95 -7.74
C GLU A 31 -2.72 -15.27 -6.98
N THR A 32 -2.23 -16.49 -7.19
CA THR A 32 -1.13 -17.05 -6.43
C THR A 32 0.12 -16.38 -6.97
N ARG A 33 0.43 -15.22 -6.40
CA ARG A 33 1.54 -14.34 -6.76
C ARG A 33 2.87 -15.02 -6.41
N LYS A 34 3.23 -16.08 -7.14
CA LYS A 34 4.47 -16.86 -7.03
C LYS A 34 5.55 -16.36 -7.99
N THR A 35 5.48 -15.11 -8.44
CA THR A 35 6.39 -14.56 -9.44
C THR A 35 7.55 -13.73 -8.86
N LEU A 36 7.75 -13.71 -7.53
CA LEU A 36 8.79 -12.86 -6.89
C LEU A 36 9.67 -13.59 -5.85
N LEU A 37 9.78 -14.92 -5.90
CA LEU A 37 10.67 -15.65 -4.99
C LEU A 37 12.07 -15.94 -5.59
N THR A 38 12.36 -15.50 -6.82
CA THR A 38 13.54 -16.00 -7.58
C THR A 38 14.52 -14.91 -8.05
N GLU A 39 14.68 -13.79 -7.35
CA GLU A 39 15.80 -12.87 -7.60
C GLU A 39 16.25 -12.26 -6.26
N THR A 40 17.14 -12.95 -5.52
CA THR A 40 17.92 -12.44 -4.38
C THR A 40 17.16 -11.50 -3.43
N ALA A 41 16.33 -12.01 -2.52
CA ALA A 41 15.71 -11.34 -1.35
C ALA A 41 15.89 -9.81 -1.25
N ARG A 42 15.47 -9.04 -2.27
CA ARG A 42 15.63 -7.59 -2.26
C ARG A 42 14.56 -7.07 -1.33
N ARG A 43 14.98 -6.35 -0.28
CA ARG A 43 14.06 -5.59 0.54
C ARG A 43 13.23 -4.69 -0.37
N LEU A 44 11.91 -4.78 -0.26
CA LEU A 44 11.04 -3.90 -1.03
C LEU A 44 11.21 -2.48 -0.48
N ARG A 45 11.54 -1.55 -1.36
CA ARG A 45 11.76 -0.15 -1.00
C ARG A 45 10.48 0.64 -1.22
N VAL A 46 10.04 1.35 -0.18
CA VAL A 46 8.81 2.15 -0.18
C VAL A 46 9.20 3.61 0.04
N LEU A 47 8.90 4.46 -0.94
CA LEU A 47 9.08 5.89 -0.85
C LEU A 47 7.72 6.55 -0.60
N MET A 48 7.60 7.30 0.49
CA MET A 48 6.39 7.97 0.91
C MET A 48 6.61 9.47 0.89
N PHE A 49 5.72 10.22 0.26
CA PHE A 49 5.71 11.68 0.33
C PHE A 49 4.60 12.12 1.27
N GLY A 50 4.92 13.03 2.19
CA GLY A 50 3.95 13.54 3.13
C GLY A 50 4.22 14.97 3.56
N TRP A 51 3.17 15.60 4.07
CA TRP A 51 3.21 16.95 4.61
C TRP A 51 3.05 16.96 6.14
N GLU A 52 2.56 15.86 6.71
CA GLU A 52 2.18 15.76 8.12
C GLU A 52 2.74 14.46 8.70
N PHE A 53 3.43 14.56 9.83
CA PHE A 53 3.96 13.39 10.53
C PHE A 53 4.10 13.69 12.02
N PRO A 54 3.50 12.88 12.93
CA PRO A 54 3.58 13.11 14.37
C PRO A 54 5.03 13.21 14.86
N PRO A 55 5.38 14.16 15.75
CA PRO A 55 4.47 14.98 16.55
C PRO A 55 4.02 16.31 15.90
N PHE A 56 4.54 16.67 14.74
CA PHE A 56 4.28 17.96 14.09
C PHE A 56 3.15 17.88 13.06
N ASN A 57 2.21 18.82 13.13
CA ASN A 57 1.05 18.90 12.24
C ASN A 57 0.22 17.60 12.23
N SER A 58 -0.20 17.16 13.42
CA SER A 58 -0.85 15.86 13.67
C SER A 58 -2.35 15.86 13.37
N GLY A 59 -2.74 16.27 12.16
CA GLY A 59 -4.10 16.07 11.65
C GLY A 59 -4.40 14.59 11.41
N GLY A 60 -5.62 14.27 10.96
CA GLY A 60 -6.02 12.89 10.67
C GLY A 60 -5.15 12.20 9.61
N LEU A 61 -4.58 12.97 8.69
CA LEU A 61 -3.66 12.48 7.67
C LEU A 61 -2.32 12.02 8.27
N GLY A 62 -1.69 12.86 9.10
CA GLY A 62 -0.42 12.52 9.75
C GLY A 62 -0.53 11.28 10.65
N VAL A 63 -1.62 11.13 11.40
CA VAL A 63 -1.87 9.95 12.25
C VAL A 63 -2.04 8.69 11.41
N ALA A 64 -2.76 8.76 10.29
CA ALA A 64 -2.92 7.64 9.37
C ALA A 64 -1.59 7.24 8.72
N CYS A 65 -0.80 8.21 8.24
CA CYS A 65 0.54 7.96 7.69
C CYS A 65 1.47 7.31 8.72
N HIS A 66 1.46 7.80 9.95
CA HIS A 66 2.23 7.21 11.05
C HIS A 66 1.81 5.77 11.36
N GLY A 67 0.49 5.50 11.43
CA GLY A 67 -0.04 4.15 11.62
C GLY A 67 0.37 3.20 10.50
N LEU A 68 0.33 3.67 9.25
CA LEU A 68 0.74 2.90 8.07
C LEU A 68 2.24 2.55 8.13
N VAL A 69 3.10 3.56 8.35
CA VAL A 69 4.55 3.36 8.45
C VAL A 69 4.88 2.39 9.60
N ARG A 70 4.24 2.55 10.76
CA ARG A 70 4.43 1.67 11.93
C ARG A 70 3.94 0.24 11.68
N ALA A 71 2.83 0.05 10.97
CA ALA A 71 2.35 -1.28 10.61
C ALA A 71 3.27 -1.99 9.60
N LEU A 72 3.99 -1.22 8.79
CA LEU A 72 4.92 -1.73 7.77
C LEU A 72 6.34 -1.97 8.30
N SER A 73 6.75 -1.31 9.39
CA SER A 73 8.12 -1.37 9.90
C SER A 73 8.60 -2.73 10.38
N GLY A 74 7.69 -3.66 10.67
CA GLY A 74 8.00 -5.05 11.05
C GLY A 74 8.14 -6.02 9.87
N LYS A 75 8.03 -5.54 8.62
CA LYS A 75 8.19 -6.35 7.41
C LYS A 75 9.58 -6.15 6.81
N ASN A 76 10.00 -7.02 5.89
CA ASN A 76 11.28 -6.90 5.17
C ASN A 76 11.24 -5.76 4.11
N LEU A 77 10.92 -4.55 4.57
CA LEU A 77 10.71 -3.34 3.80
C LEU A 77 11.74 -2.29 4.21
N ASP A 78 12.11 -1.42 3.27
CA ASP A 78 12.94 -0.24 3.52
C ASP A 78 12.10 1.00 3.20
N ILE A 79 11.70 1.75 4.23
CA ILE A 79 10.73 2.84 4.14
C ILE A 79 11.46 4.18 4.24
N THR A 80 11.29 5.03 3.24
CA THR A 80 11.77 6.41 3.23
C THR A 80 10.58 7.36 3.15
N PHE A 81 10.47 8.28 4.10
CA PHE A 81 9.42 9.30 4.16
C PHE A 81 10.02 10.68 3.88
N VAL A 82 9.52 11.35 2.84
CA VAL A 82 10.01 12.65 2.36
C VAL A 82 9.04 13.74 2.79
N MET A 83 9.58 14.78 3.41
CA MET A 83 8.83 15.96 3.86
C MET A 83 9.41 17.25 3.31
N PRO A 84 8.58 18.28 3.08
CA PRO A 84 9.04 19.56 2.55
C PRO A 84 9.92 20.33 3.55
N LYS A 85 9.71 20.15 4.86
CA LYS A 85 10.53 20.74 5.92
C LYS A 85 11.24 19.67 6.72
N ARG A 86 12.40 19.99 7.28
CA ARG A 86 13.13 19.09 8.17
C ARG A 86 12.36 18.90 9.48
N LEU A 87 12.02 17.65 9.81
CA LEU A 87 11.55 17.32 11.15
C LEU A 87 12.76 17.15 12.08
N PRO A 88 12.70 17.68 13.31
CA PRO A 88 13.78 17.52 14.29
C PRO A 88 13.87 16.09 14.82
N ASP A 89 12.75 15.35 14.83
CA ASP A 89 12.67 14.00 15.40
C ASP A 89 12.70 12.93 14.32
N ALA A 90 13.72 12.07 14.38
CA ALA A 90 13.79 10.87 13.56
C ALA A 90 12.99 9.74 14.21
N VAL A 91 12.14 9.06 13.43
CA VAL A 91 11.47 7.85 13.90
C VAL A 91 12.35 6.62 13.72
N PRO A 92 12.34 5.65 14.66
CA PRO A 92 13.25 4.51 14.62
C PRO A 92 12.93 3.49 13.51
N TYR A 93 11.79 3.66 12.84
CA TYR A 93 11.22 2.67 11.93
C TYR A 93 11.06 3.15 10.48
N ALA A 94 11.47 4.38 10.16
CA ALA A 94 11.49 4.90 8.80
C ALA A 94 12.59 5.95 8.64
N LYS A 95 13.18 6.01 7.44
CA LYS A 95 14.16 7.04 7.10
C LYS A 95 13.45 8.33 6.75
N MET A 96 13.70 9.40 7.51
CA MET A 96 13.14 10.72 7.23
C MET A 96 14.08 11.52 6.32
N VAL A 97 13.55 12.07 5.23
CA VAL A 97 14.28 12.92 4.28
C VAL A 97 13.56 14.25 4.15
N SER A 98 14.31 15.34 4.18
CA SER A 98 13.78 16.68 3.89
C SER A 98 14.09 17.07 2.45
N ALA A 99 13.11 17.65 1.77
CA ALA A 99 13.23 18.25 0.44
C ALA A 99 13.29 19.79 0.52
N GLU A 100 13.70 20.34 1.66
CA GLU A 100 13.85 21.78 1.84
C GLU A 100 14.92 22.32 0.88
N ILE A 101 14.54 23.31 0.08
CA ILE A 101 15.45 23.98 -0.84
C ILE A 101 16.39 24.84 0.02
N GLU A 102 17.67 24.48 0.08
CA GLU A 102 18.68 25.38 0.59
C GLU A 102 18.64 26.64 -0.26
N LYS A 103 18.31 27.77 0.37
CA LYS A 103 18.41 29.08 -0.27
C LYS A 103 19.85 29.18 -0.75
N ILE A 104 20.05 29.25 -2.07
CA ILE A 104 21.32 29.62 -2.67
C ILE A 104 21.54 31.06 -2.21
N THR A 105 22.18 31.24 -1.06
CA THR A 105 22.66 32.55 -0.62
C THR A 105 23.58 32.98 -1.74
N GLY A 106 23.20 34.03 -2.47
CA GLY A 106 23.91 34.49 -3.65
C GLY A 106 25.34 34.85 -3.32
N SER A 107 26.24 33.87 -3.33
CA SER A 107 27.64 34.08 -3.64
C SER A 107 27.63 34.50 -5.10
N SER A 108 27.80 35.81 -5.31
CA SER A 108 28.04 36.43 -6.60
C SER A 108 29.11 35.62 -7.35
N VAL A 109 28.68 34.74 -8.25
CA VAL A 109 29.56 34.10 -9.21
C VAL A 109 29.97 35.21 -10.17
N SER A 110 31.12 35.79 -9.91
CA SER A 110 31.79 36.74 -10.78
C SER A 110 32.30 35.96 -11.99
N TYR A 111 31.57 36.05 -13.09
CA TYR A 111 32.06 35.62 -14.39
C TYR A 111 33.03 36.69 -14.90
N SER A 112 34.33 36.40 -14.87
CA SER A 112 35.33 37.18 -15.60
C SER A 112 35.18 36.85 -17.09
N VAL A 113 34.64 37.80 -17.84
CA VAL A 113 34.73 37.84 -19.31
C VAL A 113 36.05 38.50 -19.69
#